data_AF-A0A2E7UWF2-F1
#
_entry.id   AF-A0A2E7UWF2-F1
#
_cell.length_a   1.000
_cell.length_b   1.000
_cell.length_c   1.000
_cell.angle_alpha   90.00
_cell.angle_beta   90.00
_cell.angle_gamma   90.00
#
_symmetry.space_group_name_H-M   'P 1'
#
loop_
_entity.id
_entity.type
_entity.pdbx_description
1 polymer ?
#
loop_
_entity_poly.entity_id
_entity_poly.type
_entity_poly.pdbx_seq_one_letter_code
_entity_poly.pdbx_strand_id
1 'polypeptide(L)'
;AAMGLPFANLPQCLSTQFAQPFSNPRYAVKPGLENFERVRSGEVVSAAGTPELVCPIDGWVMMAKYPERDEHGACLPPVPGALYRVLQELDAPPSVVFSSVDAR
;
A
#
# COMPACT_ATOMS: atom_id res chain seq x y z
N ALA A 1 -0.11 35.56 9.07
CA ALA A 1 0.63 34.50 9.77
C ALA A 1 0.08 33.16 9.28
N ALA A 2 0.88 32.39 8.55
CA ALA A 2 0.49 31.04 8.18
C ALA A 2 0.32 30.24 9.47
N MET A 3 -0.87 29.69 9.72
CA MET A 3 -1.09 28.75 10.81
C MET A 3 -0.25 27.52 10.50
N GLY A 4 0.95 27.46 11.11
CA GLY A 4 1.84 26.31 11.05
C GLY A 4 1.16 25.13 11.72
N LEU A 5 0.45 24.34 10.93
CA LEU A 5 0.02 23.02 11.35
C LEU A 5 1.30 22.20 11.60
N PRO A 6 1.41 21.48 12.73
CA PRO A 6 2.61 20.72 13.09
C PRO A 6 2.65 19.42 12.30
N PHE A 7 2.51 19.50 10.98
CA PHE A 7 2.78 18.37 10.12
C PHE A 7 4.30 18.28 10.02
N ALA A 8 4.89 17.41 10.83
CA ALA A 8 6.24 16.89 10.57
C ALA A 8 6.37 16.64 9.06
N ASN A 9 7.45 17.13 8.43
CA ASN A 9 7.72 17.07 6.97
C ASN A 9 6.98 15.92 6.29
N LEU A 10 5.73 16.17 5.88
CA LEU A 10 4.97 15.16 5.18
C LEU A 10 5.61 15.05 3.81
N PRO A 11 5.83 13.82 3.30
CA PRO A 11 6.41 13.64 1.99
C PRO A 11 5.60 14.43 0.98
N GLN A 12 6.26 15.30 0.21
CA GLN A 12 5.53 16.28 -0.61
C GLN A 12 4.75 15.62 -1.74
N CYS A 13 5.30 14.54 -2.29
CA CYS A 13 4.70 13.76 -3.36
C CYS A 13 5.04 12.28 -3.15
N LEU A 14 4.02 11.43 -3.17
CA LEU A 14 4.16 9.99 -3.01
C LEU A 14 3.80 9.28 -4.31
N SER A 15 4.55 8.23 -4.65
CA SER A 15 4.25 7.33 -5.78
C SER A 15 4.12 5.89 -5.30
N THR A 16 3.24 5.12 -5.95
CA THR A 16 3.19 3.67 -5.72
C THR A 16 4.46 3.04 -6.26
N GLN A 17 5.24 2.42 -5.38
CA GLN A 17 6.43 1.65 -5.76
C GLN A 17 6.20 0.14 -5.69
N PHE A 18 5.18 -0.28 -4.93
CA PHE A 18 4.79 -1.68 -4.84
C PHE A 18 3.27 -1.82 -4.74
N ALA A 19 2.73 -2.86 -5.37
CA ALA A 19 1.34 -3.28 -5.22
C ALA A 19 1.31 -4.79 -5.01
N GLN A 20 0.80 -5.25 -3.87
CA GLN A 20 0.66 -6.67 -3.59
C GLN A 20 -0.46 -7.25 -4.45
N PRO A 21 -0.18 -8.12 -5.42
CA PRO A 21 -1.24 -8.77 -6.18
C PRO A 21 -2.07 -9.68 -5.28
N PHE A 22 -3.37 -9.76 -5.57
CA PHE A 22 -4.25 -10.74 -4.95
C PHE A 22 -4.19 -12.05 -5.77
N SER A 23 -3.13 -12.85 -5.56
CA SER A 23 -2.93 -14.11 -6.28
C SER A 23 -3.39 -15.36 -5.52
N ASN A 24 -3.79 -15.20 -4.25
CA ASN A 24 -4.23 -16.30 -3.39
C ASN A 24 -5.52 -15.89 -2.65
N PRO A 25 -6.62 -16.65 -2.78
CA PRO A 25 -7.90 -16.33 -2.14
C PRO A 25 -7.84 -16.30 -0.60
N ARG A 26 -6.81 -16.90 -0.01
CA ARG A 26 -6.58 -16.90 1.44
C ARG A 26 -5.75 -15.72 1.93
N TYR A 27 -5.16 -14.90 1.05
CA TYR A 27 -4.41 -13.72 1.48
C TYR A 27 -5.31 -12.72 2.20
N ALA A 28 -4.87 -12.24 3.36
CA ALA A 28 -5.49 -11.18 4.14
C ALA A 28 -4.40 -10.30 4.73
N VAL A 29 -4.63 -8.99 4.79
CA VAL A 29 -3.78 -8.07 5.56
C VAL A 29 -4.20 -8.03 7.03
N LYS A 30 -3.27 -7.66 7.93
CA LYS A 30 -3.53 -7.46 9.35
C LYS A 30 -4.71 -6.47 9.55
N PRO A 31 -5.61 -6.71 10.51
CA PRO A 31 -6.72 -5.79 10.75
C PRO A 31 -6.19 -4.43 11.23
N GLY A 32 -6.85 -3.35 10.79
CA GLY A 32 -6.49 -2.00 11.22
C GLY A 32 -5.24 -1.43 10.55
N LEU A 33 -4.79 -1.97 9.42
CA LEU A 33 -3.75 -1.36 8.61
C LEU A 33 -4.30 -0.08 7.96
N GLU A 34 -3.85 1.07 8.46
CA GLU A 34 -4.36 2.38 8.08
C GLU A 34 -3.63 2.97 6.86
N ASN A 35 -4.32 3.85 6.13
CA ASN A 35 -3.67 4.60 5.05
C ASN A 35 -2.58 5.50 5.63
N PHE A 36 -1.43 5.49 4.97
CA PHE A 36 -0.22 6.18 5.38
C PHE A 36 0.40 5.67 6.69
N GLU A 37 0.02 4.48 7.17
CA GLU A 37 0.80 3.75 8.17
C GLU A 37 2.17 3.40 7.57
N ARG A 38 3.23 3.64 8.36
CA ARG A 38 4.59 3.34 7.93
C ARG A 38 4.87 1.85 8.04
N VAL A 39 5.44 1.27 6.99
CA VAL A 39 5.88 -0.12 6.96
C VAL A 39 7.36 -0.22 6.61
N ARG A 40 7.98 -1.31 7.06
CA ARG A 40 9.39 -1.61 6.75
C ARG A 40 9.51 -2.82 5.84
N SER A 41 10.59 -2.86 5.06
CA SER A 41 11.01 -4.06 4.35
C SER A 41 11.21 -5.20 5.36
N GLY A 42 10.67 -6.38 5.03
CA GLY A 42 10.65 -7.53 5.92
C GLY A 42 9.51 -7.52 6.94
N GLU A 43 8.71 -6.46 7.05
CA GLU A 43 7.56 -6.43 7.95
C GLU A 43 6.46 -7.39 7.48
N VAL A 44 5.98 -8.24 8.38
CA VAL A 44 4.82 -9.10 8.13
C VAL A 44 3.55 -8.28 8.24
N VAL A 45 2.81 -8.20 7.14
CA VAL A 45 1.55 -7.43 7.04
C VAL A 45 0.32 -8.33 6.87
N SER A 46 0.48 -9.66 6.87
CA SER A 46 -0.63 -10.61 6.80
C SER A 46 -1.41 -10.73 8.10
N ALA A 47 -2.70 -11.07 8.02
CA ALA A 47 -3.48 -11.46 9.19
C ALA A 47 -3.01 -12.82 9.75
N ALA A 48 -3.15 -13.02 11.07
CA ALA A 48 -2.87 -14.29 11.71
C ALA A 48 -3.71 -15.44 11.10
N GLY A 49 -3.10 -16.61 10.91
CA GLY A 49 -3.77 -17.79 10.34
C GLY A 49 -3.96 -17.74 8.81
N THR A 50 -3.45 -16.71 8.13
CA THR A 50 -3.44 -16.61 6.67
C THR A 50 -2.02 -16.82 6.11
N PRO A 51 -1.87 -17.14 4.81
CA PRO A 51 -0.54 -17.20 4.21
C PRO A 51 0.22 -15.88 4.41
N GLU A 52 1.52 -16.00 4.65
CA GLU A 52 2.35 -14.86 5.01
C GLU A 52 2.47 -13.84 3.87
N LEU A 53 2.36 -12.56 4.22
CA LEU A 53 2.61 -11.43 3.33
C LEU A 53 3.69 -10.58 3.97
N VAL A 54 4.86 -10.54 3.34
CA VAL A 54 6.01 -9.74 3.79
C VAL A 54 6.13 -8.52 2.90
N CYS A 55 6.20 -7.33 3.50
CA CYS A 55 6.40 -6.09 2.77
C CYS A 55 7.83 -6.08 2.18
N PRO A 56 8.01 -5.91 0.86
CA PRO A 56 9.35 -6.00 0.26
C PRO A 56 10.17 -4.72 0.41
N ILE A 57 9.52 -3.57 0.63
CA ILE A 57 10.15 -2.24 0.64
C ILE A 57 9.70 -1.42 1.85
N ASP A 58 10.53 -0.45 2.26
CA ASP A 58 10.13 0.59 3.21
C ASP A 58 9.15 1.56 2.54
N GLY A 59 8.19 2.08 3.30
CA GLY A 59 7.30 3.13 2.79
C GLY A 59 6.04 3.30 3.61
N TRP A 60 4.98 3.70 2.92
CA TRP A 60 3.66 3.95 3.51
C TRP A 60 2.60 3.09 2.85
N VAL A 61 1.80 2.38 3.64
CA VAL A 61 0.70 1.59 3.09
C VAL A 61 -0.41 2.49 2.55
N MET A 62 -1.03 2.09 1.45
CA MET A 62 -2.23 2.75 0.95
C MET A 62 -3.22 1.75 0.35
N MET A 63 -4.51 2.06 0.53
CA MET A 63 -5.65 1.31 0.00
C MET A 63 -5.60 -0.19 0.36
N ALA A 64 -5.30 -0.51 1.62
CA ALA A 64 -5.45 -1.85 2.14
C ALA A 64 -6.91 -2.32 2.01
N LYS A 65 -7.11 -3.54 1.50
CA LYS A 65 -8.45 -4.09 1.24
C LYS A 65 -8.77 -5.26 2.14
N TYR A 66 -10.04 -5.32 2.53
CA TYR A 66 -10.60 -6.31 3.44
C TYR A 66 -11.82 -6.95 2.78
N PRO A 67 -11.62 -7.81 1.75
CA PRO A 67 -12.74 -8.40 1.04
C PRO A 67 -13.50 -9.38 1.94
N GLU A 68 -14.79 -9.56 1.66
CA GLU A 68 -15.65 -10.54 2.33
C GLU A 68 -15.12 -11.97 2.12
N ARG A 69 -15.41 -12.85 3.08
CA ARG A 69 -14.92 -14.23 3.09
C ARG A 69 -16.04 -15.22 3.37
N ASP A 70 -15.90 -16.43 2.83
CA ASP A 70 -16.76 -17.56 3.16
C ASP A 70 -16.42 -18.19 4.52
N GLU A 71 -17.18 -19.21 4.90
CA GLU A 71 -17.00 -19.98 6.14
C GLU A 71 -15.66 -20.72 6.25
N HIS A 72 -14.95 -20.90 5.13
CA HIS A 72 -13.63 -21.52 5.07
C HIS A 72 -12.50 -20.48 5.01
N GLY A 73 -12.83 -19.19 5.07
CA GLY A 73 -11.89 -18.07 5.03
C GLY A 73 -11.38 -17.70 3.65
N ALA A 74 -11.95 -18.26 2.58
CA ALA A 74 -11.62 -17.86 1.21
C ALA A 74 -12.36 -16.58 0.82
N CYS A 75 -11.68 -15.70 0.08
CA CYS A 75 -12.27 -14.45 -0.42
C CYS A 75 -13.41 -14.72 -1.40
N LEU A 76 -14.55 -14.05 -1.16
CA LEU A 76 -15.68 -14.05 -2.07
C LEU A 76 -15.43 -13.11 -3.26
N PRO A 77 -15.95 -13.41 -4.47
CA PRO A 77 -15.86 -12.51 -5.61
C PRO A 77 -16.78 -11.28 -5.45
N PRO A 78 -16.43 -10.12 -6.06
CA PRO A 78 -15.25 -9.90 -6.90
C PRO A 78 -13.96 -9.76 -6.08
N VAL A 79 -12.90 -10.42 -6.53
CA VAL A 79 -11.57 -10.33 -5.90
C VAL A 79 -10.88 -9.02 -6.32
N PRO A 80 -10.12 -8.38 -5.42
CA PRO A 80 -9.41 -7.15 -5.76
C PRO A 80 -8.21 -7.43 -6.66
N GLY A 81 -7.84 -6.53 -7.58
CA GLY A 81 -6.60 -6.69 -8.37
C GLY A 81 -5.30 -6.60 -7.52
N ALA A 82 -5.32 -5.76 -6.49
CA ALA A 82 -4.25 -5.63 -5.51
C ALA A 82 -4.83 -5.52 -4.10
N LEU A 83 -4.15 -6.14 -3.13
CA LEU A 83 -4.57 -6.22 -1.74
C LEU A 83 -4.14 -5.00 -0.91
N TYR A 84 -2.93 -4.48 -1.17
CA TYR A 84 -2.44 -3.21 -0.64
C TYR A 84 -1.37 -2.63 -1.58
N ARG A 85 -1.04 -1.35 -1.38
CA ARG A 85 0.07 -0.66 -2.04
C ARG A 85 1.05 -0.15 -1.02
N VAL A 86 2.31 0.01 -1.43
CA VAL A 86 3.32 0.75 -0.67
C VAL A 86 3.78 1.93 -1.51
N LEU A 87 3.71 3.09 -0.88
CA LEU A 87 4.12 4.36 -1.43
C LEU A 87 5.52 4.71 -0.94
N GLN A 88 6.30 5.39 -1.78
CA GLN A 88 7.52 6.07 -1.38
C GLN A 88 7.49 7.51 -1.87
N GLU A 89 8.27 8.37 -1.21
CA GLU A 89 8.43 9.76 -1.61
C GLU A 89 9.15 9.83 -2.96
N LEU A 90 8.73 10.78 -3.79
CA LEU A 90 9.44 11.14 -5.00
C LEU A 90 10.53 12.16 -4.66
N ASP A 91 11.73 11.95 -5.22
CA ASP A 91 12.86 12.86 -5.04
C ASP A 91 12.67 14.24 -5.71
N ALA A 92 11.66 14.35 -6.58
CA ALA A 92 11.30 15.58 -7.29
C ALA A 92 9.79 15.63 -7.57
N PRO A 93 9.21 16.81 -7.89
CA PRO A 93 7.82 16.91 -8.30
C PRO A 93 7.47 15.99 -9.47
N PRO A 94 6.24 15.45 -9.56
CA PRO A 94 5.83 14.56 -10.65
C PRO A 94 6.06 15.13 -12.05
N SER A 95 5.93 16.45 -12.23
CA SER A 95 6.19 17.11 -13.51
C SER A 95 7.65 17.00 -13.96
N VAL A 96 8.60 16.79 -13.05
CA VAL A 96 10.02 16.56 -13.33
C VAL A 96 10.31 15.08 -13.48
N VAL A 97 9.72 14.23 -12.63
CA VAL A 97 9.92 12.76 -12.69
C VAL A 97 9.33 12.16 -13.96
N PHE A 98 8.18 12.67 -14.42
CA PHE A 98 7.43 12.15 -15.55
C PHE A 98 7.45 13.08 -16.78
N SER A 99 8.37 14.07 -16.85
CA SER A 99 8.45 15.02 -17.98
C SER A 99 8.80 14.39 -19.33
N SER A 100 9.23 13.12 -19.37
CA SER A 100 9.44 12.40 -20.62
C SER A 100 8.24 11.50 -20.91
N VAL A 101 7.11 12.10 -21.28
CA VAL A 101 6.23 11.42 -22.22
C VAL A 101 6.90 11.60 -23.58
N ASP A 102 7.72 10.63 -23.95
CA ASP A 102 7.94 10.30 -25.35
C ASP A 102 6.55 10.15 -25.96
N ALA A 103 6.16 11.16 -26.73
CA ALA A 103 5.09 11.06 -27.70
C ALA A 103 5.45 9.91 -28.65
N ARG A 104 4.84 8.74 -28.44
CA ARG A 104 4.75 7.67 -29.43
C ARG A 104 3.34 7.14 -29.48
#